data_AF-A0AAV0TFC6-F1
#
_entry.id   AF-A0AAV0TFC6-F1
#
_cell.length_a   1.000
_cell.length_b   1.000
_cell.length_c   1.000
_cell.angle_alpha   90.00
_cell.angle_beta   90.00
_cell.angle_gamma   90.00
#
_symmetry.space_group_name_H-M   'P 1'
#
loop_
_entity.id
_entity.type
_entity.pdbx_description
1 polymer ?
#
loop_
_entity_poly.entity_id
_entity_poly.type
_entity_poly.pdbx_seq_one_letter_code
_entity_poly.pdbx_strand_id
1 'polypeptide(L)'
;MERASIRAVNTSTPIGYWGPPTSTIDWCELNYEYSYYIAEFWNTISNLLFVILGFYGLYRSIKMGFEPRFHLQYIGVMVTGFGSAMFHGTLQHVYQQCDETPMVWSVLAWIYIVYNNEIEQIPVKNASNYVIAFLTTIGVIFTVMHAIYRFTTAFQLFFAVLAVLACARLCMHYTEVKDPRARAVARSYVISCLFGLVFWVIDYHYCHTVRGLPINPQGHAWWHIFMGVSSYYGPIFMLYVRLEQLQKKARICDACFCIQTITVEDNGAMKSKLL
;
A
#
# COMPACT_ATOMS: atom_id res chain seq x y z
N MET A 1 34.57 21.51 7.74
CA MET A 1 33.90 20.90 6.56
C MET A 1 34.09 19.40 6.72
N GLU A 2 33.19 18.75 7.45
CA GLU A 2 33.30 17.33 7.77
C GLU A 2 31.94 16.69 7.49
N ARG A 3 31.85 16.01 6.34
CA ARG A 3 30.72 15.15 6.00
C ARG A 3 30.88 13.86 6.79
N ALA A 4 30.27 13.78 7.96
CA ALA A 4 30.01 12.50 8.62
C ALA A 4 28.69 11.92 8.06
N SER A 5 28.78 11.39 6.85
CA SER A 5 27.83 10.41 6.34
C SER A 5 28.28 9.05 6.84
N ILE A 6 27.56 8.50 7.82
CA ILE A 6 27.31 7.09 8.15
C ILE A 6 26.60 7.15 9.51
N ARG A 7 25.32 6.77 9.57
CA ARG A 7 24.58 6.59 10.84
C ARG A 7 25.35 5.57 11.68
N ALA A 8 26.15 6.05 12.62
CA ALA A 8 26.72 5.21 13.67
C ALA A 8 25.55 4.69 14.50
N VAL A 9 25.43 3.36 14.60
CA VAL A 9 24.51 2.70 15.54
C VAL A 9 24.84 3.22 16.93
N ASN A 10 23.91 3.98 17.52
CA ASN A 10 24.09 4.49 18.88
C ASN A 10 24.15 3.27 19.82
N THR A 11 25.27 3.11 20.52
CA THR A 11 25.56 1.98 21.43
C THR A 11 24.67 1.95 22.69
N SER A 12 23.66 2.82 22.77
CA SER A 12 22.69 2.94 23.86
C SER A 12 21.29 2.46 23.51
N THR A 13 21.10 1.79 22.36
CA THR A 13 19.77 1.30 21.97
C THR A 13 19.41 0.09 22.85
N PRO A 14 18.26 0.08 23.56
CA PRO A 14 17.86 -1.06 24.36
C PRO A 14 17.80 -2.33 23.52
N ILE A 15 18.48 -3.39 23.97
CA ILE A 15 18.38 -4.71 23.32
C ILE A 15 17.09 -5.37 23.84
N GLY A 16 16.08 -5.46 22.99
CA GLY A 16 14.84 -6.18 23.30
C GLY A 16 14.91 -7.66 22.95
N TYR A 17 13.74 -8.31 22.93
CA TYR A 17 13.59 -9.77 22.76
C TYR A 17 14.25 -10.33 21.49
N TRP A 18 14.16 -9.62 20.36
CA TRP A 18 14.66 -10.08 19.06
C TRP A 18 16.16 -9.86 18.83
N GLY A 19 16.88 -9.35 19.83
CA GLY A 19 18.30 -9.02 19.75
C GLY A 19 18.56 -7.68 19.04
N PRO A 20 19.84 -7.40 18.71
CA PRO A 20 20.20 -6.17 18.01
C PRO A 20 19.53 -6.04 16.63
N PRO A 21 19.15 -4.83 16.20
CA PRO A 21 18.67 -4.58 14.84
C PRO A 21 19.67 -5.05 13.78
N THR A 22 19.17 -5.76 12.77
CA THR A 22 19.97 -6.19 11.60
C THR A 22 19.49 -5.56 10.29
N SER A 23 18.38 -4.81 10.33
CA SER A 23 17.87 -4.02 9.21
C SER A 23 18.82 -2.91 8.78
N THR A 24 18.67 -2.46 7.54
CA THR A 24 19.45 -1.35 6.99
C THR A 24 18.87 0.01 7.35
N ILE A 25 17.65 0.03 7.89
CA ILE A 25 16.91 1.22 8.31
C ILE A 25 16.25 0.99 9.67
N ASP A 26 16.22 2.07 10.45
CA ASP A 26 15.62 2.23 11.78
C ASP A 26 14.90 3.60 11.74
N TRP A 27 13.64 3.64 12.16
CA TRP A 27 12.75 4.81 12.03
C TRP A 27 12.83 5.71 13.28
N CYS A 28 12.00 6.75 13.34
CA CYS A 28 12.10 7.70 14.45
C CYS A 28 11.44 7.27 15.74
N GLU A 29 10.58 6.25 15.72
CA GLU A 29 10.08 5.65 16.95
C GLU A 29 11.25 5.13 17.80
N LEU A 30 11.14 5.18 19.13
CA LEU A 30 12.19 4.66 20.01
C LEU A 30 12.02 3.15 20.18
N ASN A 31 13.11 2.42 19.97
CA ASN A 31 13.10 0.96 20.03
C ASN A 31 12.82 0.47 21.46
N TYR A 32 11.86 -0.45 21.57
CA TYR A 32 11.41 -1.12 22.78
C TYR A 32 10.93 -0.18 23.89
N GLU A 33 10.46 1.04 23.54
CA GLU A 33 9.96 2.03 24.50
C GLU A 33 8.72 1.53 25.26
N TYR A 34 7.77 0.90 24.54
CA TYR A 34 6.49 0.47 25.09
C TYR A 34 6.40 -1.03 25.38
N SER A 35 7.33 -1.83 24.87
CA SER A 35 7.31 -3.29 24.99
C SER A 35 8.70 -3.89 24.83
N TYR A 36 9.02 -4.92 25.61
CA TYR A 36 10.24 -5.72 25.42
C TYR A 36 10.19 -6.60 24.16
N TYR A 37 9.00 -6.89 23.64
CA TYR A 37 8.79 -7.83 22.51
C TYR A 37 8.60 -7.17 21.15
N ILE A 38 8.25 -5.88 21.13
CA ILE A 38 7.94 -5.12 19.92
C ILE A 38 8.88 -3.92 19.87
N ALA A 39 9.75 -3.87 18.86
CA ALA A 39 10.77 -2.82 18.73
C ALA A 39 10.13 -1.44 18.50
N GLU A 40 9.38 -1.23 17.42
CA GLU A 40 8.67 0.02 17.16
C GLU A 40 7.17 -0.21 17.33
N PHE A 41 6.63 0.08 18.51
CA PHE A 41 5.28 -0.30 18.92
C PHE A 41 4.19 0.32 18.03
N TRP A 42 4.21 1.64 17.85
CA TRP A 42 3.23 2.38 17.05
C TRP A 42 3.35 2.03 15.56
N ASN A 43 4.56 1.95 15.03
CA ASN A 43 4.81 1.51 13.66
C ASN A 43 4.33 0.07 13.43
N THR A 44 4.44 -0.81 14.42
CA THR A 44 3.93 -2.19 14.33
C THR A 44 2.40 -2.23 14.33
N ILE A 45 1.73 -1.62 15.31
CA ILE A 45 0.28 -1.76 15.45
C ILE A 45 -0.52 -0.98 14.39
N SER A 46 0.04 0.11 13.86
CA SER A 46 -0.60 0.91 12.81
C SER A 46 -0.84 0.10 11.52
N ASN A 47 -0.08 -0.97 11.30
CA ASN A 47 -0.27 -1.90 10.19
C ASN A 47 -1.55 -2.75 10.26
N LEU A 48 -2.24 -2.79 11.41
CA LEU A 48 -3.52 -3.50 11.54
C LEU A 48 -4.56 -2.98 10.54
N LEU A 49 -4.51 -1.70 10.18
CA LEU A 49 -5.47 -1.13 9.24
C LEU A 49 -5.30 -1.70 7.82
N PHE A 50 -4.07 -1.95 7.36
CA PHE A 50 -3.82 -2.65 6.09
C PHE A 50 -4.48 -4.02 6.08
N VAL A 51 -4.31 -4.77 7.18
CA VAL A 51 -4.82 -6.14 7.30
C VAL A 51 -6.35 -6.14 7.33
N ILE A 52 -6.97 -5.30 8.16
CA ILE A 52 -8.43 -5.22 8.30
C ILE A 52 -9.09 -4.79 6.98
N LEU A 53 -8.61 -3.70 6.37
CA LEU A 53 -9.18 -3.21 5.12
C LEU A 53 -8.87 -4.14 3.95
N GLY A 54 -7.71 -4.79 3.95
CA GLY A 54 -7.34 -5.83 2.97
C GLY A 54 -8.30 -7.01 3.01
N PHE A 55 -8.57 -7.56 4.21
CA PHE A 55 -9.55 -8.63 4.39
C PHE A 55 -10.95 -8.21 3.95
N TYR A 56 -11.39 -7.02 4.36
CA TYR A 56 -12.71 -6.52 3.98
C TYR A 56 -12.84 -6.34 2.46
N GLY A 57 -11.84 -5.72 1.83
CA GLY A 57 -11.77 -5.54 0.39
C GLY A 57 -11.76 -6.87 -0.37
N LEU A 58 -10.95 -7.84 0.07
CA LEU A 58 -10.88 -9.19 -0.51
C LEU A 58 -12.23 -9.90 -0.42
N TYR A 59 -12.84 -9.93 0.77
CA TYR A 59 -14.15 -10.53 1.00
C TYR A 59 -15.20 -9.93 0.05
N ARG A 60 -15.26 -8.60 -0.04
CA ARG A 60 -16.18 -7.90 -0.96
C ARG A 60 -15.89 -8.25 -2.41
N SER A 61 -14.63 -8.28 -2.79
CA SER A 61 -14.21 -8.53 -4.17
C SER A 61 -14.55 -9.95 -4.64
N ILE A 62 -14.43 -10.95 -3.74
CA ILE A 62 -14.87 -12.32 -3.99
C ILE A 62 -16.39 -12.41 -4.03
N LYS A 63 -17.08 -11.83 -3.02
CA LYS A 63 -18.55 -11.89 -2.91
C LYS A 63 -19.26 -11.27 -4.11
N MET A 64 -18.69 -10.22 -4.70
CA MET A 64 -19.23 -9.53 -5.87
C MET A 64 -18.77 -10.15 -7.21
N GLY A 65 -17.95 -11.20 -7.18
CA GLY A 65 -17.48 -11.88 -8.39
C GLY A 65 -16.56 -11.04 -9.27
N PHE A 66 -15.73 -10.15 -8.68
CA PHE A 66 -14.78 -9.34 -9.44
C PHE A 66 -13.59 -10.14 -9.97
N GLU A 67 -12.90 -9.57 -10.96
CA GLU A 67 -11.76 -10.21 -11.63
C GLU A 67 -10.63 -10.56 -10.64
N PRO A 68 -9.96 -11.73 -10.77
CA PRO A 68 -8.96 -12.21 -9.80
C PRO A 68 -7.81 -11.24 -9.50
N ARG A 69 -7.47 -10.35 -10.43
CA ARG A 69 -6.46 -9.29 -10.22
C ARG A 69 -6.79 -8.38 -9.04
N PHE A 70 -8.07 -8.11 -8.78
CA PHE A 70 -8.47 -7.31 -7.62
C PHE A 70 -8.40 -8.12 -6.32
N HIS A 71 -8.60 -9.45 -6.37
CA HIS A 71 -8.34 -10.33 -5.22
C HIS A 71 -6.86 -10.31 -4.88
N LEU A 72 -6.01 -10.49 -5.89
CA LEU A 72 -4.56 -10.45 -5.76
C LEU A 72 -4.09 -9.12 -5.16
N GLN A 73 -4.66 -7.99 -5.59
CA GLN A 73 -4.31 -6.68 -5.03
C GLN A 73 -4.59 -6.62 -3.52
N TYR A 74 -5.78 -7.03 -3.07
CA TYR A 74 -6.11 -7.03 -1.63
C TYR A 74 -5.28 -8.03 -0.82
N ILE A 75 -4.93 -9.18 -1.41
CA ILE A 75 -3.97 -10.12 -0.80
C ILE A 75 -2.60 -9.44 -0.65
N GLY A 76 -2.11 -8.76 -1.69
CA GLY A 76 -0.85 -8.01 -1.65
C GLY A 76 -0.82 -6.96 -0.53
N VAL A 77 -1.90 -6.20 -0.37
CA VAL A 77 -2.10 -5.23 0.72
C VAL A 77 -1.96 -5.88 2.10
N MET A 78 -2.57 -7.05 2.30
CA MET A 78 -2.44 -7.80 3.55
C MET A 78 -1.02 -8.32 3.78
N VAL A 79 -0.38 -8.88 2.74
CA VAL A 79 1.00 -9.38 2.82
C VAL A 79 1.96 -8.24 3.18
N THR A 80 1.82 -7.06 2.57
CA THR A 80 2.57 -5.86 2.95
C THR A 80 2.30 -5.47 4.41
N GLY A 81 1.04 -5.44 4.86
CA GLY A 81 0.71 -5.10 6.25
C GLY A 81 1.32 -6.06 7.27
N PHE A 82 1.25 -7.37 7.03
CA PHE A 82 1.89 -8.37 7.90
C PHE A 82 3.42 -8.26 7.85
N GLY A 83 3.99 -8.07 6.66
CA GLY A 83 5.42 -7.86 6.45
C GLY A 83 5.95 -6.68 7.23
N SER A 84 5.31 -5.52 7.07
CA SER A 84 5.62 -4.27 7.78
C SER A 84 5.51 -4.45 9.29
N ALA A 85 4.42 -5.06 9.79
CA ALA A 85 4.28 -5.34 11.23
C ALA A 85 5.42 -6.23 11.77
N MET A 86 5.82 -7.27 11.03
CA MET A 86 6.96 -8.11 11.42
C MET A 86 8.28 -7.34 11.37
N PHE A 87 8.47 -6.47 10.39
CA PHE A 87 9.66 -5.64 10.28
C PHE A 87 9.77 -4.69 11.47
N HIS A 88 8.76 -3.84 11.71
CA HIS A 88 8.76 -2.89 12.81
C HIS A 88 8.77 -3.56 14.19
N GLY A 89 8.20 -4.77 14.30
CA GLY A 89 8.21 -5.50 15.56
C GLY A 89 9.58 -6.04 15.95
N THR A 90 10.49 -6.22 15.00
CA THR A 90 11.74 -6.99 15.21
C THR A 90 13.01 -6.25 14.79
N LEU A 91 12.90 -5.31 13.84
CA LEU A 91 14.00 -4.65 13.13
C LEU A 91 15.03 -5.62 12.55
N GLN A 92 14.58 -6.81 12.13
CA GLN A 92 15.45 -7.80 11.49
C GLN A 92 15.36 -7.71 9.97
N HIS A 93 16.51 -7.92 9.31
CA HIS A 93 16.63 -7.81 7.86
C HIS A 93 15.68 -8.74 7.10
N VAL A 94 15.47 -9.97 7.59
CA VAL A 94 14.55 -10.93 6.95
C VAL A 94 13.13 -10.37 6.88
N TYR A 95 12.67 -9.68 7.92
CA TYR A 95 11.33 -9.10 7.92
C TYR A 95 11.27 -7.77 7.17
N GLN A 96 12.37 -7.02 7.10
CA GLN A 96 12.47 -5.89 6.17
C GLN A 96 12.24 -6.34 4.71
N GLN A 97 12.74 -7.52 4.32
CA GLN A 97 12.41 -8.12 3.02
C GLN A 97 10.92 -8.44 2.90
N CYS A 98 10.30 -8.95 3.97
CA CYS A 98 8.87 -9.21 4.01
C CYS A 98 8.01 -7.94 3.90
N ASP A 99 8.56 -6.77 4.20
CA ASP A 99 7.87 -5.48 4.03
C ASP A 99 8.10 -4.90 2.63
N GLU A 100 9.37 -4.59 2.30
CA GLU A 100 9.73 -3.83 1.11
C GLU A 100 9.48 -4.61 -0.20
N THR A 101 9.68 -5.93 -0.22
CA THR A 101 9.48 -6.73 -1.44
C THR A 101 8.01 -6.84 -1.82
N PRO A 102 7.07 -7.22 -0.92
CA PRO A 102 5.65 -7.23 -1.25
C PRO A 102 5.07 -5.89 -1.67
N MET A 103 5.62 -4.76 -1.18
CA MET A 103 5.23 -3.43 -1.67
C MET A 103 5.48 -3.27 -3.18
N VAL A 104 6.64 -3.72 -3.67
CA VAL A 104 6.98 -3.65 -5.09
C VAL A 104 6.11 -4.60 -5.93
N TRP A 105 5.89 -5.83 -5.47
CA TRP A 105 4.98 -6.75 -6.17
C TRP A 105 3.55 -6.20 -6.23
N SER A 106 3.08 -5.59 -5.14
CA SER A 106 1.74 -4.99 -5.07
C SER A 106 1.60 -3.79 -6.00
N VAL A 107 2.62 -2.92 -6.13
CA VAL A 107 2.54 -1.79 -7.07
C VAL A 107 2.68 -2.23 -8.54
N LEU A 108 3.40 -3.32 -8.83
CA LEU A 108 3.45 -3.89 -10.18
C LEU A 108 2.10 -4.49 -10.59
N ALA A 109 1.45 -5.24 -9.69
CA ALA A 109 0.07 -5.70 -9.89
C ALA A 109 -0.89 -4.50 -10.05
N TRP A 110 -0.68 -3.45 -9.27
CA TRP A 110 -1.47 -2.22 -9.37
C TRP A 110 -1.30 -1.51 -10.71
N ILE A 111 -0.08 -1.41 -11.23
CA ILE A 111 0.21 -0.88 -12.58
C ILE A 111 -0.57 -1.66 -13.64
N TYR A 112 -0.56 -3.00 -13.57
CA TYR A 112 -1.33 -3.83 -14.48
C TYR A 112 -2.84 -3.52 -14.42
N ILE A 113 -3.39 -3.30 -13.22
CA ILE A 113 -4.80 -2.97 -13.02
C ILE A 113 -5.14 -1.60 -13.62
N VAL A 114 -4.37 -0.55 -13.32
CA VAL A 114 -4.71 0.82 -13.76
C VAL A 114 -4.55 1.05 -15.26
N TYR A 115 -3.64 0.30 -15.91
CA TYR A 115 -3.40 0.37 -17.37
C TYR A 115 -4.10 -0.73 -18.17
N ASN A 116 -5.00 -1.51 -17.55
CA ASN A 116 -5.57 -2.68 -18.21
C ASN A 116 -6.31 -2.36 -19.52
N ASN A 117 -7.03 -1.23 -19.59
CA ASN A 117 -7.78 -0.85 -20.79
C ASN A 117 -6.84 -0.60 -21.98
N GLU A 118 -5.72 0.07 -21.77
CA GLU A 118 -4.70 0.27 -22.80
C GLU A 118 -4.05 -1.03 -23.21
N ILE A 119 -3.74 -1.89 -22.24
CA ILE A 119 -3.15 -3.21 -22.50
C ILE A 119 -4.08 -4.06 -23.38
N GLU A 120 -5.39 -3.99 -23.15
CA GLU A 120 -6.42 -4.68 -23.95
C GLU A 120 -6.54 -4.12 -25.38
N GLN A 121 -6.12 -2.87 -25.61
CA GLN A 121 -6.15 -2.20 -26.92
C GLN A 121 -4.86 -2.37 -27.75
N ILE A 122 -3.81 -2.97 -27.19
CA ILE A 122 -2.57 -3.25 -27.94
C ILE A 122 -2.89 -4.23 -29.09
N PRO A 123 -2.50 -3.93 -30.34
CA PRO A 123 -2.80 -4.78 -31.51
C PRO A 123 -1.88 -6.02 -31.58
N VAL A 124 -1.67 -6.69 -30.45
CA VAL A 124 -0.86 -7.90 -30.31
C VAL A 124 -1.70 -8.95 -29.61
N LYS A 125 -1.84 -10.13 -30.24
CA LYS A 125 -2.53 -11.27 -29.64
C LYS A 125 -1.89 -11.61 -28.29
N ASN A 126 -2.70 -11.75 -27.24
CA ASN A 126 -2.26 -12.03 -25.87
C ASN A 126 -1.33 -10.95 -25.25
N ALA A 127 -1.48 -9.67 -25.64
CA ALA A 127 -0.72 -8.56 -25.06
C ALA A 127 -0.70 -8.55 -23.52
N SER A 128 -1.84 -8.82 -22.88
CA SER A 128 -1.96 -8.95 -21.43
C SER A 128 -0.97 -9.96 -20.83
N ASN A 129 -0.81 -11.15 -21.43
CA ASN A 129 0.12 -12.17 -20.94
C ASN A 129 1.58 -11.70 -21.05
N TYR A 130 1.93 -11.01 -22.14
CA TYR A 130 3.28 -10.45 -22.30
C TYR A 130 3.55 -9.35 -21.27
N VAL A 131 2.58 -8.49 -21.00
CA VAL A 131 2.73 -7.45 -19.96
C VAL A 131 2.83 -8.07 -18.57
N ILE A 132 2.03 -9.09 -18.25
CA ILE A 132 2.16 -9.84 -16.99
C ILE A 132 3.55 -10.46 -16.86
N ALA A 133 4.05 -11.12 -17.91
CA ALA A 133 5.38 -11.71 -17.91
C ALA A 133 6.48 -10.65 -17.73
N PHE A 134 6.35 -9.50 -18.39
CA PHE A 134 7.27 -8.38 -18.27
C PHE A 134 7.31 -7.81 -16.85
N LEU A 135 6.15 -7.49 -16.27
CA LEU A 135 6.04 -6.98 -14.90
C LEU A 135 6.53 -8.00 -13.87
N THR A 136 6.23 -9.28 -14.08
CA THR A 136 6.75 -10.37 -13.23
C THR A 136 8.27 -10.45 -13.30
N THR A 137 8.85 -10.32 -14.50
CA THR A 137 10.30 -10.31 -14.69
C THR A 137 10.94 -9.14 -13.92
N ILE A 138 10.35 -7.95 -13.98
CA ILE A 138 10.78 -6.80 -13.17
C ILE A 138 10.73 -7.13 -11.68
N GLY A 139 9.63 -7.71 -11.19
CA GLY A 139 9.46 -8.10 -9.79
C GLY A 139 10.50 -9.12 -9.33
N VAL A 140 10.79 -10.14 -10.15
CA VAL A 140 11.82 -11.16 -9.85
C VAL A 140 13.21 -10.53 -9.80
N ILE A 141 13.57 -9.72 -10.80
CA ILE A 141 14.87 -9.03 -10.83
C ILE A 141 15.01 -8.15 -9.59
N PHE A 142 14.00 -7.35 -9.28
CA PHE A 142 14.00 -6.51 -8.08
C PHE A 142 14.19 -7.36 -6.81
N THR A 143 13.43 -8.44 -6.65
CA THR A 143 13.49 -9.31 -5.46
C THR A 143 14.88 -9.91 -5.28
N VAL A 144 15.48 -10.45 -6.35
CA VAL A 144 16.83 -11.04 -6.30
C VAL A 144 17.88 -9.98 -5.96
N MET A 145 17.84 -8.84 -6.65
CA MET A 145 18.78 -7.74 -6.42
C MET A 145 18.65 -7.20 -4.99
N HIS A 146 17.43 -7.01 -4.50
CA HIS A 146 17.19 -6.51 -3.15
C HIS A 146 17.66 -7.51 -2.09
N ALA A 147 17.37 -8.80 -2.25
CA ALA A 147 17.84 -9.84 -1.33
C ALA A 147 19.37 -9.90 -1.22
N ILE A 148 20.09 -9.67 -2.32
CA ILE A 148 21.57 -9.70 -2.37
C ILE A 148 22.16 -8.39 -1.82
N TYR A 149 21.68 -7.25 -2.32
CA TYR A 149 22.36 -5.97 -2.14
C TYR A 149 21.77 -5.10 -1.02
N ARG A 150 20.50 -5.32 -0.64
CA ARG A 150 19.86 -4.69 0.52
C ARG A 150 19.80 -3.16 0.44
N PHE A 151 19.57 -2.63 -0.76
CA PHE A 151 19.62 -1.19 -1.03
C PHE A 151 18.29 -0.48 -0.74
N THR A 152 18.08 -0.03 0.51
CA THR A 152 16.85 0.69 0.92
C THR A 152 16.56 1.93 0.07
N THR A 153 17.56 2.77 -0.23
CA THR A 153 17.35 3.96 -1.07
C THR A 153 16.94 3.62 -2.50
N ALA A 154 17.53 2.56 -3.08
CA ALA A 154 17.16 2.12 -4.43
C ALA A 154 15.73 1.58 -4.47
N PHE A 155 15.32 0.83 -3.43
CA PHE A 155 13.93 0.42 -3.23
C PHE A 155 12.99 1.64 -3.16
N GLN A 156 13.27 2.61 -2.29
CA GLN A 156 12.42 3.78 -2.09
C GLN A 156 12.21 4.56 -3.40
N LEU A 157 13.29 4.81 -4.16
CA LEU A 157 13.22 5.50 -5.44
C LEU A 157 12.43 4.69 -6.48
N PHE A 158 12.70 3.39 -6.58
CA PHE A 158 12.03 2.52 -7.53
C PHE A 158 10.53 2.43 -7.24
N PHE A 159 10.16 2.17 -5.99
CA PHE A 159 8.77 2.16 -5.54
C PHE A 159 8.08 3.51 -5.78
N ALA A 160 8.74 4.64 -5.47
CA ALA A 160 8.19 5.97 -5.70
C ALA A 160 7.88 6.23 -7.18
N VAL A 161 8.77 5.84 -8.10
CA VAL A 161 8.53 5.96 -9.55
C VAL A 161 7.30 5.15 -9.96
N LEU A 162 7.22 3.88 -9.55
CA LEU A 162 6.07 3.02 -9.88
C LEU A 162 4.75 3.56 -9.29
N ALA A 163 4.78 4.04 -8.05
CA ALA A 163 3.62 4.62 -7.37
C ALA A 163 3.15 5.91 -8.06
N VAL A 164 4.07 6.79 -8.48
CA VAL A 164 3.73 8.01 -9.22
C VAL A 164 3.12 7.68 -10.57
N LEU A 165 3.67 6.72 -11.32
CA LEU A 165 3.09 6.27 -12.60
C LEU A 165 1.66 5.75 -12.41
N ALA A 166 1.44 4.89 -11.42
CA ALA A 166 0.11 4.36 -11.14
C ALA A 166 -0.87 5.44 -10.67
N CYS A 167 -0.42 6.36 -9.81
CA CYS A 167 -1.24 7.47 -9.33
C CYS A 167 -1.61 8.44 -10.47
N ALA A 168 -0.65 8.78 -11.34
CA ALA A 168 -0.90 9.62 -12.51
C ALA A 168 -1.97 9.01 -13.41
N ARG A 169 -1.89 7.69 -13.67
CA ARG A 169 -2.90 7.01 -14.47
C ARG A 169 -4.28 6.97 -13.82
N LEU A 170 -4.33 6.74 -12.51
CA LEU A 170 -5.58 6.83 -11.74
C LEU A 170 -6.19 8.23 -11.80
N CYS A 171 -5.37 9.29 -11.71
CA CYS A 171 -5.83 10.66 -11.86
C CYS A 171 -6.41 10.94 -13.25
N MET A 172 -5.90 10.33 -14.31
CA MET A 172 -6.50 10.41 -15.64
C MET A 172 -7.90 9.79 -15.65
N HIS A 173 -8.07 8.57 -15.11
CA HIS A 173 -9.40 7.94 -14.97
C HIS A 173 -10.36 8.81 -14.14
N TYR A 174 -9.87 9.47 -13.09
CA TYR A 174 -10.67 10.40 -12.29
C TYR A 174 -11.25 11.57 -13.11
N THR A 175 -10.54 12.03 -14.14
CA THR A 175 -11.05 13.11 -15.01
C THR A 175 -12.18 12.64 -15.93
N GLU A 176 -12.21 11.35 -16.27
CA GLU A 176 -13.20 10.73 -17.15
C GLU A 176 -14.50 10.36 -16.39
N VAL A 177 -14.37 9.98 -15.11
CA VAL A 177 -15.50 9.61 -14.25
C VAL A 177 -16.33 10.82 -13.83
N LYS A 178 -17.65 10.72 -14.02
CA LYS A 178 -18.62 11.78 -13.68
C LYS A 178 -19.33 11.56 -12.33
N ASP A 179 -19.40 10.32 -11.85
CA ASP A 179 -20.08 10.00 -10.59
C ASP A 179 -19.40 10.69 -9.38
N PRO A 180 -20.11 11.55 -8.62
CA PRO A 180 -19.51 12.29 -7.50
C PRO A 180 -18.98 11.41 -6.37
N ARG A 181 -19.60 10.25 -6.13
CA ARG A 181 -19.17 9.30 -5.08
C ARG A 181 -17.93 8.54 -5.52
N ALA A 182 -17.85 8.08 -6.75
CA ALA A 182 -16.63 7.48 -7.30
C ALA A 182 -15.46 8.47 -7.28
N ARG A 183 -15.71 9.74 -7.63
CA ARG A 183 -14.74 10.83 -7.51
C ARG A 183 -14.33 11.11 -6.06
N ALA A 184 -15.24 10.96 -5.09
CA ALA A 184 -14.89 11.07 -3.67
C ALA A 184 -13.91 9.97 -3.25
N VAL A 185 -14.13 8.72 -3.67
CA VAL A 185 -13.21 7.59 -3.40
C VAL A 185 -11.82 7.85 -3.98
N ALA A 186 -11.74 8.28 -5.25
CA ALA A 186 -10.45 8.63 -5.87
C ALA A 186 -9.73 9.78 -5.16
N ARG A 187 -10.47 10.81 -4.71
CA ARG A 187 -9.89 11.89 -3.90
C ARG A 187 -9.36 11.38 -2.56
N SER A 188 -10.09 10.50 -1.88
CA SER A 188 -9.63 9.88 -0.63
C SER A 188 -8.34 9.06 -0.84
N TYR A 189 -8.22 8.34 -1.95
CA TYR A 189 -6.96 7.67 -2.34
C TYR A 189 -5.80 8.67 -2.45
N VAL A 190 -5.95 9.72 -3.29
CA VAL A 190 -4.87 10.68 -3.54
C VAL A 190 -4.51 11.47 -2.29
N ILE A 191 -5.51 11.99 -1.56
CA ILE A 191 -5.29 12.77 -0.33
C ILE A 191 -4.57 11.93 0.72
N SER A 192 -4.96 10.66 0.88
CA SER A 192 -4.29 9.76 1.83
C SER A 192 -2.85 9.49 1.40
N CYS A 193 -2.57 9.24 0.11
CA CYS A 193 -1.19 9.13 -0.39
C CYS A 193 -0.35 10.38 -0.05
N LEU A 194 -0.90 11.58 -0.24
CA LEU A 194 -0.20 12.83 0.01
C LEU A 194 0.09 13.04 1.51
N PHE A 195 -0.91 12.83 2.38
CA PHE A 195 -0.71 12.93 3.82
C PHE A 195 0.29 11.90 4.30
N GLY A 196 0.16 10.65 3.85
CA GLY A 196 1.15 9.61 4.10
C GLY A 196 2.55 10.12 3.75
N LEU A 197 2.78 10.52 2.50
CA LEU A 197 4.08 10.96 2.03
C LEU A 197 4.66 12.09 2.89
N VAL A 198 3.83 13.07 3.29
CA VAL A 198 4.25 14.16 4.18
C VAL A 198 4.75 13.60 5.52
N PHE A 199 3.98 12.73 6.16
CA PHE A 199 4.39 12.13 7.44
C PHE A 199 5.64 11.28 7.32
N TRP A 200 5.76 10.50 6.23
CA TRP A 200 6.95 9.70 5.95
C TRP A 200 8.21 10.55 5.74
N VAL A 201 8.10 11.64 4.97
CA VAL A 201 9.21 12.57 4.73
C VAL A 201 9.64 13.26 6.02
N ILE A 202 8.67 13.70 6.83
CA ILE A 202 8.95 14.33 8.13
C ILE A 202 9.69 13.36 9.05
N ASP A 203 9.20 12.13 9.19
CA ASP A 203 9.83 11.10 10.01
C ASP A 203 11.25 10.81 9.50
N TYR A 204 11.39 10.46 8.22
CA TYR A 204 12.65 10.03 7.64
C TYR A 204 13.75 11.12 7.65
N HIS A 205 13.44 12.35 7.25
CA HIS A 205 14.43 13.42 7.10
C HIS A 205 14.61 14.30 8.34
N TYR A 206 13.58 14.46 9.17
CA TYR A 206 13.59 15.39 10.30
C TYR A 206 13.59 14.67 11.65
N CYS A 207 14.00 13.40 11.68
CA CYS A 207 14.02 12.55 12.86
C CYS A 207 14.63 13.18 14.11
N HIS A 208 15.79 13.84 13.98
CA HIS A 208 16.45 14.49 15.11
C HIS A 208 15.57 15.59 15.73
N THR A 209 14.86 16.35 14.89
CA THR A 209 13.92 17.38 15.34
C THR A 209 12.68 16.75 15.97
N VAL A 210 12.13 15.73 15.33
CA VAL A 210 10.92 15.02 15.76
C VAL A 210 11.12 14.33 17.13
N ARG A 211 12.26 13.66 17.33
CA ARG A 211 12.65 13.07 18.63
C ARG A 211 12.93 14.11 19.71
N GLY A 212 13.22 15.36 19.35
CA GLY A 212 13.44 16.46 20.29
C GLY A 212 12.14 17.10 20.81
N LEU A 213 10.98 16.73 20.26
CA LEU A 213 9.69 17.21 20.75
C LEU A 213 9.31 16.51 22.07
N PRO A 214 8.50 17.15 22.94
CA PRO A 214 8.04 16.53 24.19
C PRO A 214 7.28 15.21 23.98
N ILE A 215 6.62 15.05 22.82
CA ILE A 215 5.90 13.85 22.41
C ILE A 215 6.29 13.58 20.96
N ASN A 216 6.77 12.37 20.68
CA ASN A 216 7.03 11.95 19.30
C ASN A 216 5.68 11.78 18.56
N PRO A 217 5.44 12.50 17.45
CA PRO A 217 4.20 12.39 16.68
C PRO A 217 4.03 11.04 15.96
N GLN A 218 5.06 10.18 15.93
CA GLN A 218 5.05 8.87 15.27
C GLN A 218 4.66 8.98 13.79
N GLY A 219 5.41 9.79 13.03
CA GLY A 219 5.09 10.10 11.64
C GLY A 219 5.01 8.84 10.77
N HIS A 220 5.92 7.90 10.98
CA HIS A 220 5.90 6.65 10.22
C HIS A 220 4.66 5.77 10.50
N ALA A 221 4.13 5.78 11.73
CA ALA A 221 2.87 5.13 12.04
C ALA A 221 1.68 5.78 11.31
N TRP A 222 1.65 7.11 11.22
CA TRP A 222 0.64 7.80 10.40
C TRP A 222 0.76 7.48 8.92
N TRP A 223 1.98 7.32 8.40
CA TRP A 223 2.21 6.81 7.05
C TRP A 223 1.48 5.48 6.83
N HIS A 224 1.60 4.51 7.74
CA HIS A 224 0.88 3.24 7.63
C HIS A 224 -0.64 3.42 7.58
N ILE A 225 -1.19 4.26 8.45
CA ILE A 225 -2.63 4.52 8.49
C ILE A 225 -3.13 5.09 7.16
N PHE A 226 -2.49 6.13 6.65
CA PHE A 226 -2.90 6.76 5.40
C PHE A 226 -2.67 5.86 4.18
N MET A 227 -1.58 5.11 4.15
CA MET A 227 -1.30 4.17 3.07
C MET A 227 -2.24 2.96 3.10
N GLY A 228 -2.68 2.51 4.28
CA GLY A 228 -3.72 1.48 4.42
C GLY A 228 -5.06 1.94 3.86
N VAL A 229 -5.48 3.17 4.17
CA VAL A 229 -6.70 3.79 3.61
C VAL A 229 -6.61 3.93 2.09
N SER A 230 -5.46 4.42 1.59
CA SER A 230 -5.22 4.55 0.16
C SER A 230 -5.29 3.19 -0.56
N SER A 231 -4.59 2.19 -0.02
CA SER A 231 -4.53 0.84 -0.58
C SER A 231 -5.89 0.13 -0.62
N TYR A 232 -6.84 0.56 0.21
CA TYR A 232 -8.23 0.12 0.13
C TYR A 232 -9.04 0.87 -0.94
N TYR A 233 -8.95 2.21 -0.98
CA TYR A 233 -9.77 3.03 -1.87
C TYR A 233 -9.32 3.01 -3.33
N GLY A 234 -8.03 2.82 -3.62
CA GLY A 234 -7.53 2.68 -4.98
C GLY A 234 -8.27 1.57 -5.75
N PRO A 235 -8.23 0.31 -5.28
CA PRO A 235 -8.94 -0.79 -5.92
C PRO A 235 -10.46 -0.57 -6.03
N ILE A 236 -11.12 0.04 -5.03
CA ILE A 236 -12.55 0.37 -5.12
C ILE A 236 -12.84 1.32 -6.29
N PHE A 237 -12.01 2.36 -6.47
CA PHE A 237 -12.16 3.27 -7.60
C PHE A 237 -11.91 2.56 -8.95
N MET A 238 -10.86 1.73 -9.04
CA MET A 238 -10.57 1.01 -10.29
C MET A 238 -11.62 -0.07 -10.61
N LEU A 239 -12.24 -0.67 -9.60
CA LEU A 239 -13.41 -1.55 -9.79
C LEU A 239 -14.58 -0.79 -10.40
N TYR A 240 -14.85 0.44 -9.94
CA TYR A 240 -15.87 1.30 -10.52
C TYR A 240 -15.57 1.62 -11.99
N VAL A 241 -14.35 2.08 -12.27
CA VAL A 241 -13.88 2.38 -13.64
C VAL A 241 -14.02 1.15 -14.54
N ARG A 242 -13.61 -0.03 -14.06
CA ARG A 242 -13.72 -1.27 -14.84
C ARG A 242 -15.16 -1.66 -15.13
N LEU A 243 -16.07 -1.47 -14.18
CA LEU A 243 -17.49 -1.73 -14.42
C LEU A 243 -18.08 -0.78 -15.47
N GLU A 244 -17.71 0.51 -15.46
CA GLU A 244 -18.10 1.45 -16.52
C GLU A 244 -17.55 1.04 -17.90
N GLN A 245 -16.28 0.63 -17.97
CA GLN A 245 -15.65 0.12 -19.20
C GLN A 245 -16.37 -1.13 -19.75
N LEU A 246 -16.86 -2.00 -18.86
CA LEU A 246 -17.66 -3.18 -19.20
C LEU A 246 -19.15 -2.87 -19.42
N GLN A 247 -19.54 -1.58 -19.41
CA GLN A 247 -20.93 -1.13 -19.54
C GLN A 247 -21.87 -1.74 -18.48
N LYS A 248 -21.34 -2.05 -17.29
CA LYS A 248 -22.10 -2.53 -16.14
C LYS A 248 -22.39 -1.38 -15.18
N LYS A 249 -23.60 -1.38 -14.61
CA LYS A 249 -23.98 -0.39 -13.59
C LYS A 249 -23.31 -0.71 -12.26
N ALA A 250 -22.62 0.28 -11.72
CA ALA A 250 -21.96 0.21 -10.43
C ALA A 250 -22.46 1.34 -9.53
N ARG A 251 -22.50 1.09 -8.23
CA ARG A 251 -22.85 2.10 -7.24
C ARG A 251 -21.86 2.07 -6.08
N ILE A 252 -21.36 3.25 -5.71
CA ILE A 252 -20.62 3.45 -4.47
C ILE A 252 -21.62 3.67 -3.33
N CYS A 253 -21.51 2.85 -2.30
CA CYS A 253 -22.36 2.89 -1.11
C CYS A 253 -21.52 2.95 0.17
N ASP A 254 -22.12 3.45 1.22
CA ASP A 254 -21.50 3.53 2.54
C ASP A 254 -21.68 2.18 3.25
N ALA A 255 -20.59 1.65 3.79
CA ALA A 255 -20.59 0.50 4.67
C ALA A 255 -20.51 0.95 6.15
N CYS A 256 -20.29 -0.01 7.06
CA CYS A 256 -20.08 0.31 8.47
C CYS A 256 -18.86 1.24 8.66
N PHE A 257 -18.88 2.05 9.71
CA PHE A 257 -17.80 2.99 10.07
C PHE A 257 -17.41 3.98 8.97
N CYS A 258 -18.38 4.45 8.17
CA CYS A 258 -18.16 5.43 7.10
C CYS A 258 -17.18 4.99 5.99
N ILE A 259 -16.90 3.68 5.88
CA ILE A 259 -16.06 3.12 4.82
C ILE A 259 -16.89 3.03 3.54
N GLN A 260 -16.42 3.66 2.46
CA GLN A 260 -17.10 3.52 1.16
C GLN A 260 -16.76 2.20 0.49
N THR A 261 -17.71 1.60 -0.20
CA THR A 261 -17.57 0.32 -0.90
C THR A 261 -18.38 0.30 -2.19
N ILE A 262 -18.21 -0.74 -2.99
CA ILE A 262 -18.83 -0.88 -4.30
C ILE A 262 -19.82 -2.05 -4.35
N THR A 263 -20.90 -1.85 -5.08
CA THR A 263 -21.90 -2.87 -5.43
C THR A 263 -22.21 -2.82 -6.92
N VAL A 264 -22.46 -3.97 -7.52
CA VAL A 264 -22.97 -4.11 -8.89
C VAL A 264 -24.49 -4.04 -8.82
N GLU A 265 -25.12 -3.22 -9.66
CA GLU A 265 -26.58 -3.24 -9.77
C GLU A 265 -27.00 -4.39 -10.69
N ASP A 266 -27.72 -5.37 -10.16
CA ASP A 266 -28.37 -6.38 -10.99
C ASP A 266 -29.50 -5.72 -11.78
N ASN A 267 -29.46 -5.80 -13.12
CA ASN A 267 -30.53 -5.34 -14.01
C ASN A 267 -31.82 -6.20 -13.92
N GLY A 268 -32.07 -6.92 -12.81
CA GLY A 268 -33.32 -7.66 -12.64
C GLY A 268 -33.38 -8.54 -11.39
N ALA A 269 -33.74 -7.97 -10.24
CA ALA A 269 -34.48 -8.68 -9.19
C ALA A 269 -35.10 -7.71 -8.16
N MET A 270 -35.86 -6.71 -8.62
CA MET A 270 -36.96 -6.17 -7.80
C MET A 270 -38.19 -7.06 -8.03
N LYS A 271 -38.11 -8.34 -7.62
CA LYS A 271 -39.33 -9.12 -7.33
C LYS A 271 -39.67 -8.85 -5.88
N SER A 272 -40.85 -8.27 -5.71
CA SER A 272 -41.49 -8.00 -4.44
C SER A 272 -41.34 -9.15 -3.47
N LYS A 273 -40.88 -8.84 -2.26
CA LYS A 273 -41.46 -9.35 -1.02
C LYS A 273 -41.47 -8.22 -0.01
N LEU A 274 -42.42 -7.31 -0.20
CA LEU A 274 -43.22 -6.82 0.90
C LEU A 274 -44.14 -7.97 1.28
N LEU A 275 -43.94 -8.53 2.46
CA LEU A 275 -44.95 -9.01 3.41
C LEU A 275 -44.23 -9.16 4.76
#